data_AF-A0A1I4S197-F1
#
_entry.id   AF-A0A1I4S197-F1
#
_cell.length_a   1.000
_cell.length_b   1.000
_cell.length_c   1.000
_cell.angle_alpha   90.00
_cell.angle_beta   90.00
_cell.angle_gamma   90.00
#
_symmetry.space_group_name_H-M   'P 1'
#
loop_
_entity.id
_entity.type
_entity.pdbx_description
1 polymer ?
#
loop_
_entity_poly.entity_id
_entity_poly.type
_entity_poly.pdbx_seq_one_letter_code
_entity_poly.pdbx_strand_id
1 'polypeptide(L)'
;MKAYFLQLKMLVRELGDLEIEEISLNLLKDYFAKVSGRLKSSSLGHRIRFVCSLFRFAFEEGHITRNPSLKLREPKMDKRIPKFLIEEDVIHLKITCGSHREHALLEFLYCTGCRVGEVQ
;
A
#
# COMPACT_ATOMS: atom_id res chain seq x y z
N MET A 1 -3.63 2.13 10.58
CA MET A 1 -3.70 0.76 11.16
C MET A 1 -4.51 -0.25 10.34
N LYS A 2 -5.72 0.06 9.83
CA LYS A 2 -6.59 -0.92 9.11
C LYS A 2 -5.89 -1.68 7.96
N ALA A 3 -5.01 -1.02 7.21
CA ALA A 3 -4.30 -1.64 6.08
C ALA A 3 -3.34 -2.76 6.52
N TYR A 4 -2.59 -2.57 7.61
CA TYR A 4 -1.67 -3.60 8.13
C TYR A 4 -2.43 -4.84 8.63
N PHE A 5 -3.53 -4.63 9.35
CA PHE A 5 -4.40 -5.72 9.81
C PHE A 5 -4.95 -6.54 8.64
N LEU A 6 -5.36 -5.88 7.56
CA LEU A 6 -5.80 -6.58 6.35
C LEU A 6 -4.68 -7.44 5.75
N GLN A 7 -3.45 -6.93 5.67
CA GLN A 7 -2.32 -7.70 5.15
C GLN A 7 -1.99 -8.91 6.02
N LEU A 8 -2.02 -8.74 7.34
CA LEU A 8 -1.83 -9.85 8.29
C LEU A 8 -2.91 -10.93 8.08
N LYS A 9 -4.19 -10.53 8.02
CA LYS A 9 -5.31 -11.45 7.80
C LYS A 9 -5.18 -12.18 6.46
N MET A 10 -4.70 -11.51 5.42
CA MET A 10 -4.45 -12.13 4.12
C MET A 10 -3.29 -13.14 4.16
N LEU A 11 -2.23 -12.84 4.92
CA LEU A 11 -1.10 -13.74 5.11
C LEU A 11 -1.53 -15.01 5.86
N VAL A 12 -2.19 -14.86 7.01
CA VAL A 12 -2.68 -15.97 7.83
C VAL A 12 -3.69 -16.84 7.07
N ARG A 13 -4.56 -16.23 6.26
CA ARG A 13 -5.52 -16.99 5.44
C ARG A 13 -4.85 -17.94 4.44
N GLU A 14 -3.68 -17.57 3.92
CA GLU A 14 -3.01 -18.30 2.83
C GLU A 14 -1.93 -19.25 3.33
N LEU A 15 -1.21 -18.88 4.41
CA LEU A 15 -0.19 -19.73 5.04
C LEU A 15 -0.76 -20.63 6.14
N GLY A 16 -1.93 -20.30 6.68
CA GLY A 16 -2.46 -20.90 7.89
C GLY A 16 -2.00 -20.17 9.15
N ASP A 17 -2.49 -20.63 10.30
CA ASP A 17 -2.06 -20.18 11.62
C ASP A 17 -0.83 -20.99 12.04
N LEU A 18 0.32 -20.61 11.49
CA LEU A 18 1.61 -21.22 11.77
C LEU A 18 2.39 -20.37 12.76
N GLU A 19 3.24 -21.01 13.55
CA GLU A 19 4.20 -20.31 14.39
C GLU A 19 5.16 -19.50 13.50
N ILE A 20 5.54 -18.31 13.96
CA ILE A 20 6.34 -17.37 13.16
C ILE A 20 7.72 -17.93 12.77
N GLU A 21 8.22 -18.87 13.56
CA GLU A 21 9.49 -19.58 13.38
C GLU A 21 9.42 -20.64 12.25
N GLU A 22 8.25 -21.19 11.98
CA GLU A 22 8.03 -22.23 10.95
C GLU A 22 7.99 -21.63 9.53
N ILE A 23 7.81 -20.31 9.44
CA ILE A 23 7.66 -19.62 8.16
C ILE A 23 9.02 -19.53 7.45
N SER A 24 9.25 -20.45 6.52
CA SER A 24 10.42 -20.47 5.67
C SER A 24 10.32 -19.52 4.47
N LEU A 25 11.48 -19.16 3.91
CA LEU A 25 11.57 -18.37 2.68
C LEU A 25 10.84 -19.03 1.49
N ASN A 26 10.80 -20.37 1.45
CA ASN A 26 10.11 -21.09 0.37
C ASN A 26 8.60 -20.90 0.46
N LEU A 27 8.02 -20.99 1.67
CA LEU A 27 6.61 -20.71 1.90
C LEU A 27 6.23 -19.28 1.49
N LEU A 28 7.09 -18.31 1.82
CA LEU A 28 6.87 -16.92 1.40
C LEU A 28 6.92 -16.77 -0.13
N LYS A 29 7.87 -17.42 -0.80
CA LYS A 29 7.94 -17.42 -2.27
C LYS A 29 6.71 -18.05 -2.90
N ASP A 30 6.25 -19.19 -2.39
CA ASP A 30 5.07 -19.89 -2.90
C ASP A 30 3.81 -19.05 -2.71
N TYR A 31 3.68 -18.39 -1.56
CA TYR A 31 2.62 -17.41 -1.29
C TYR A 31 2.63 -16.28 -2.33
N PHE A 32 3.78 -15.64 -2.55
CA PHE A 32 3.87 -14.56 -3.54
C PHE A 32 3.68 -15.05 -4.98
N ALA A 33 4.11 -16.26 -5.31
CA ALA A 33 3.89 -16.87 -6.62
C ALA A 33 2.38 -17.04 -6.89
N LYS A 34 1.62 -17.60 -5.94
CA LYS A 34 0.16 -17.75 -6.03
C LYS A 34 -0.57 -16.41 -6.19
N VAL A 35 -0.12 -15.39 -5.49
CA VAL A 35 -0.78 -14.08 -5.44
C VAL A 35 -0.38 -13.18 -6.62
N SER A 36 0.82 -13.37 -7.18
CA SER A 36 1.35 -12.52 -8.26
C SER A 36 0.47 -12.49 -9.52
N GLY A 37 -0.20 -13.59 -9.86
CA GLY A 37 -1.09 -13.66 -11.02
C GLY A 37 -2.38 -12.83 -10.91
N ARG A 38 -2.76 -12.40 -9.70
CA ARG A 38 -4.01 -11.65 -9.45
C ARG A 38 -3.78 -10.19 -9.06
N LEU A 39 -2.55 -9.81 -8.71
CA LEU A 39 -2.24 -8.48 -8.20
C LEU A 39 -1.42 -7.67 -9.19
N LYS A 40 -1.69 -6.37 -9.23
CA LYS A 40 -0.78 -5.40 -9.86
C LYS A 40 0.54 -5.36 -9.10
N SER A 41 1.63 -5.05 -9.79
CA SER A 41 2.99 -4.96 -9.22
C SER A 41 3.07 -4.06 -7.99
N SER A 42 2.30 -2.96 -7.97
CA SER A 42 2.21 -2.04 -6.82
C SER A 42 1.60 -2.71 -5.58
N SER A 43 0.56 -3.50 -5.75
CA SER A 43 -0.11 -4.22 -4.66
C SER A 43 0.78 -5.35 -4.15
N LEU A 44 1.43 -6.09 -5.06
CA LEU A 44 2.38 -7.14 -4.71
C LEU A 44 3.59 -6.58 -3.94
N GLY A 45 4.16 -5.46 -4.40
CA GLY A 45 5.25 -4.77 -3.71
C GLY A 45 4.86 -4.32 -2.29
N HIS A 46 3.65 -3.78 -2.11
CA HIS A 46 3.15 -3.44 -0.77
C HIS A 46 3.04 -4.68 0.14
N ARG A 47 2.55 -5.81 -0.37
CA ARG A 47 2.50 -7.06 0.42
C ARG A 47 3.88 -7.54 0.83
N ILE A 48 4.86 -7.48 -0.08
CA ILE A 48 6.25 -7.86 0.21
C ILE A 48 6.84 -6.96 1.29
N ARG A 49 6.65 -5.63 1.20
CA ARG A 49 7.10 -4.69 2.25
C ARG A 49 6.50 -5.00 3.61
N PHE A 50 5.20 -5.29 3.64
CA PHE A 50 4.52 -5.67 4.87
C PHE A 50 5.18 -6.91 5.51
N VAL A 51 5.37 -7.97 4.73
CA VAL A 51 6.02 -9.21 5.18
C VAL A 51 7.45 -8.94 5.65
N CYS A 52 8.23 -8.18 4.89
CA CYS A 52 9.59 -7.83 5.28
C CYS A 52 9.64 -7.02 6.58
N SER A 53 8.70 -6.09 6.76
CA SER A 53 8.59 -5.30 8.00
C SER A 53 8.19 -6.17 9.19
N LEU A 54 7.29 -7.13 9.00
CA LEU A 54 6.84 -8.05 10.05
C LEU A 54 8.00 -8.94 10.55
N PHE A 55 8.70 -9.60 9.63
CA PHE A 55 9.82 -10.49 10.00
C PHE A 55 11.05 -9.72 10.46
N ARG A 56 11.23 -8.47 10.02
CA ARG A 56 12.24 -7.59 10.59
C ARG A 56 11.94 -7.27 12.05
N PHE A 57 10.70 -6.87 12.37
CA PHE A 57 10.27 -6.62 13.74
C PHE A 57 10.44 -7.88 14.62
N ALA A 58 9.95 -9.04 14.16
CA ALA A 58 10.07 -10.29 14.92
C ALA A 58 11.53 -10.69 15.18
N PHE A 59 12.44 -10.39 14.26
CA PHE A 59 13.87 -10.62 14.45
C PHE A 59 14.50 -9.62 15.43
N GLU A 60 14.16 -8.33 15.32
CA GLU A 60 14.68 -7.28 16.19
C GLU A 60 14.23 -7.46 17.65
N GLU A 61 13.01 -7.95 17.88
CA GLU A 61 12.48 -8.29 19.21
C GLU A 61 12.92 -9.67 19.74
N GLY A 62 13.67 -10.45 18.95
CA GLY A 62 14.18 -11.76 19.36
C GLY A 62 13.15 -12.90 19.34
N HIS A 63 11.97 -12.70 18.73
CA HIS A 63 10.98 -13.75 18.51
C HIS A 63 11.42 -14.80 17.49
N ILE A 64 12.34 -14.44 16.59
CA ILE A 64 12.95 -15.37 15.64
C ILE A 64 14.46 -15.19 15.60
N THR A 65 15.19 -16.30 15.44
CA THR A 65 16.65 -16.30 15.37
C THR A 65 17.21 -15.87 14.01
N ARG A 66 16.39 -15.96 12.96
CA ARG A 66 16.78 -15.61 11.59
C ARG A 66 15.61 -15.06 10.81
N ASN A 67 15.82 -13.93 10.13
CA ASN A 67 14.81 -13.35 9.26
C ASN A 67 14.70 -14.11 7.90
N PRO A 68 13.57 -14.76 7.58
CA PRO A 68 13.35 -15.48 6.32
C PRO A 68 13.08 -14.54 5.12
N SER A 69 12.70 -13.29 5.37
CA SER A 69 12.28 -12.33 4.34
C SER A 69 13.45 -11.60 3.68
N LEU A 70 14.68 -11.73 4.18
CA LEU A 70 15.86 -10.95 3.73
C LEU A 70 16.16 -11.07 2.23
N LYS A 71 15.81 -12.20 1.61
CA LYS A 71 16.05 -12.45 0.18
C LYS A 71 14.85 -12.12 -0.70
N LEU A 72 13.73 -11.64 -0.12
CA LEU A 72 12.59 -11.21 -0.90
C LEU A 72 12.90 -9.89 -1.59
N ARG A 73 12.63 -9.82 -2.89
CA ARG A 73 12.79 -8.60 -3.69
C ARG A 73 11.43 -8.12 -4.13
N GLU A 74 11.22 -6.82 -4.02
CA GLU A 74 10.03 -6.20 -4.58
C GLU A 74 10.05 -6.30 -6.11
N PRO A 75 8.87 -6.49 -6.75
CA PRO A 75 8.76 -6.37 -8.18
C PRO A 75 9.15 -4.95 -8.61
N LYS A 76 9.81 -4.82 -9.77
CA LYS A 76 10.03 -3.50 -10.37
C LYS A 76 8.67 -2.84 -10.59
N MET A 77 8.50 -1.69 -9.97
CA MET A 77 7.31 -0.87 -10.17
C MET A 77 7.55 0.05 -11.36
N ASP A 78 6.54 0.14 -12.23
CA ASP A 78 6.55 1.15 -13.29
C ASP A 78 6.50 2.54 -12.66
N LYS A 79 7.33 3.44 -13.18
CA LYS A 79 7.31 4.86 -12.77
C LYS A 79 6.02 5.47 -13.29
N ARG A 80 5.03 5.62 -12.41
CA ARG A 80 3.82 6.38 -12.73
C ARG A 80 4.14 7.86 -12.70
N ILE A 81 3.93 8.54 -13.82
CA ILE A 81 3.95 10.00 -13.87
C ILE A 81 2.64 10.48 -13.20
N PRO A 82 2.70 11.27 -12.12
CA PRO A 82 1.51 11.87 -11.52
C PRO A 82 0.77 12.70 -12.56
N LYS A 83 -0.55 12.55 -12.62
CA LYS A 83 -1.39 13.49 -13.37
C LYS A 83 -1.58 14.72 -12.50
N PHE A 84 -1.33 15.90 -13.05
CA PHE A 84 -1.60 17.18 -12.42
C PHE A 84 -2.66 17.92 -13.25
N LEU A 85 -3.36 18.84 -12.61
CA LEU A 85 -4.33 19.70 -13.29
C LEU A 85 -3.59 20.89 -13.87
N ILE A 86 -3.83 21.20 -15.14
CA ILE A 86 -3.45 22.48 -15.73
C ILE A 86 -4.51 23.54 -15.40
N GLU A 87 -4.18 24.82 -15.57
CA GLU A 87 -5.09 25.93 -15.25
C GLU A 87 -6.45 25.80 -15.94
N GLU A 88 -6.45 25.37 -17.19
CA GLU A 88 -7.65 25.10 -18.00
C GLU A 88 -8.54 24.02 -17.36
N ASP A 89 -7.96 22.94 -16.82
CA ASP A 89 -8.71 21.89 -16.13
C ASP A 89 -9.39 22.44 -14.87
N VAL A 90 -8.73 23.35 -14.15
CA VAL A 90 -9.28 23.96 -12.93
C VAL A 90 -10.48 24.85 -13.28
N ILE A 91 -10.39 25.62 -14.37
CA ILE A 91 -11.51 26.44 -14.86
C ILE A 91 -12.68 25.55 -15.25
N HIS A 92 -12.44 24.47 -15.99
CA HIS A 92 -13.48 23.51 -16.36
C HIS A 92 -14.14 22.86 -15.14
N LEU A 93 -13.36 22.53 -14.11
CA LEU A 93 -13.88 22.01 -12.84
C LEU A 93 -14.76 23.04 -12.12
N LYS A 94 -14.34 24.32 -12.04
CA LYS A 94 -15.13 25.39 -11.41
C LYS A 94 -16.49 25.58 -12.09
N ILE A 95 -16.55 25.53 -13.42
CA ILE A 95 -17.79 25.67 -14.20
C ILE A 95 -18.74 24.48 -13.98
N THR A 96 -18.19 23.28 -13.73
CA THR A 96 -18.96 22.04 -13.59
C THR A 96 -19.49 21.83 -12.16
N CYS A 97 -19.02 22.60 -11.17
CA CYS A 97 -19.49 22.50 -9.79
C CYS A 97 -21.01 22.81 -9.71
N GLY A 98 -21.78 21.87 -9.16
CA GLY A 98 -23.24 21.99 -9.04
C GLY A 98 -23.69 22.72 -7.78
N SER A 99 -22.81 22.86 -6.78
CA SER A 99 -23.12 23.56 -5.52
C SER A 99 -22.05 24.57 -5.12
N HIS A 100 -22.47 25.62 -4.39
CA HIS A 100 -21.57 26.60 -3.78
C HIS A 100 -20.52 25.95 -2.85
N ARG A 101 -20.88 24.83 -2.22
CA ARG A 101 -19.95 24.05 -1.38
C ARG A 101 -18.84 23.40 -2.20
N GLU A 102 -19.17 22.78 -3.32
CA GLU A 102 -18.18 22.18 -4.22
C GLU A 102 -17.21 23.22 -4.77
N HIS A 103 -17.73 24.38 -5.17
CA HIS A 103 -16.90 25.49 -5.65
C HIS A 103 -15.95 25.99 -4.56
N ALA A 104 -16.46 26.24 -3.35
CA ALA A 104 -15.64 26.69 -2.22
C ALA A 104 -14.57 25.66 -1.82
N LEU A 105 -14.91 24.37 -1.84
CA LEU A 105 -13.95 23.28 -1.56
C LEU A 105 -12.85 23.21 -2.62
N LEU A 106 -13.21 23.29 -3.91
CA LEU A 106 -12.24 23.28 -5.00
C LEU A 106 -11.27 24.46 -4.88
N GLU A 107 -11.79 25.66 -4.64
CA GLU A 107 -10.99 26.88 -4.49
C GLU A 107 -10.09 26.82 -3.25
N PHE A 108 -10.63 26.35 -2.12
CA PHE A 108 -9.84 26.15 -0.90
C PHE A 108 -8.70 25.16 -1.11
N LEU A 109 -8.97 23.99 -1.70
CA LEU A 109 -7.96 22.98 -1.99
C LEU A 109 -6.89 23.50 -2.97
N TYR A 110 -7.32 24.25 -3.99
CA TYR A 110 -6.42 24.83 -4.99
C TYR A 110 -5.50 25.91 -4.40
N CYS A 111 -6.03 26.80 -3.55
CA CYS A 111 -5.25 27.90 -2.96
C CYS A 111 -4.34 27.44 -1.80
N THR A 112 -4.80 26.48 -0.99
CA THR A 112 -4.05 26.06 0.21
C THR A 112 -3.13 24.87 -0.04
N GLY A 113 -3.40 24.05 -1.07
CA GLY A 113 -2.66 22.83 -1.35
C GLY A 113 -2.78 21.76 -0.27
N CYS A 114 -3.75 21.86 0.64
CA CYS A 114 -3.98 20.85 1.68
C CYS A 114 -4.52 19.54 1.08
N ARG A 115 -4.35 18.44 1.82
CA ARG A 115 -4.90 17.14 1.40
C ARG A 115 -6.40 17.12 1.64
N VAL A 116 -7.16 16.43 0.78
CA VAL A 116 -8.62 16.31 0.93
C VAL A 116 -9.05 15.79 2.30
N GLY A 117 -8.25 14.92 2.94
CA GLY A 117 -8.54 14.39 4.28
C GLY A 117 -8.28 15.37 5.43
N GLU A 118 -7.60 16.49 5.16
CA GLU A 118 -7.38 17.58 6.12
C GLU A 118 -8.56 18.58 6.09
N VAL A 119 -9.35 18.56 5.02
CA VAL A 119 -10.58 19.33 4.87
C VAL A 119 -11.75 18.49 5.38
N GLN A 120 -11.93 18.45 6.70
CA GLN A 120 -13.07 17.79 7.34
C GLN A 120 -14.31 18.68 7.36
#